data_AF-A0A7N2N477-F1
#
_entry.id   AF-A0A7N2N477-F1
#
_cell.length_a   1.000
_cell.length_b   1.000
_cell.length_c   1.000
_cell.angle_alpha   90.00
_cell.angle_beta   90.00
_cell.angle_gamma   90.00
#
_symmetry.space_group_name_H-M   'P 1'
#
loop_
_entity.id
_entity.type
_entity.pdbx_description
1 polymer ?
#
loop_
_entity_poly.entity_id
_entity_poly.type
_entity_poly.pdbx_seq_one_letter_code
_entity_poly.pdbx_strand_id
1 'polypeptide(L)'
;MWLIKFSCGGTTVSVSLSHKIIDIASLLTLLKSWTETCRGLSEPILPNFTGFSLLPPKEIPGMSASVKISGDKFKIGRFVISASKIAELREKL
;
A
#
# COMPACT_ATOMS: atom_id res chain seq x y z
N MET A 1 -13.11 -1.41 2.98
CA MET A 1 -12.87 -0.09 2.35
C MET A 1 -13.87 0.88 2.93
N TRP A 2 -13.43 2.10 3.25
CA TRP A 2 -14.26 3.11 3.89
C TRP A 2 -14.22 4.40 3.08
N LEU A 3 -15.38 5.01 2.85
CA LEU A 3 -15.53 6.33 2.26
C LEU A 3 -16.16 7.24 3.32
N ILE A 4 -15.46 8.31 3.69
CA ILE A 4 -15.91 9.25 4.70
C ILE A 4 -16.03 10.62 4.05
N LYS A 5 -17.23 11.19 4.05
CA LYS A 5 -17.50 12.55 3.59
C LYS A 5 -17.59 13.49 4.80
N PHE A 6 -16.88 14.60 4.72
CA PHE A 6 -16.87 15.64 5.75
C PHE A 6 -17.89 16.73 5.41
N SER A 7 -18.34 17.48 6.42
CA SER A 7 -19.28 18.60 6.24
C SER A 7 -18.74 19.71 5.33
N CYS A 8 -17.41 19.87 5.26
CA CYS A 8 -16.74 20.78 4.33
C CYS A 8 -16.77 20.31 2.87
N GLY A 9 -17.34 19.15 2.57
CA GLY A 9 -17.36 18.54 1.23
C GLY A 9 -16.12 17.69 0.92
N GLY A 10 -15.06 17.79 1.72
CA GLY A 10 -13.90 16.91 1.63
C GLY A 10 -14.28 15.43 1.79
N THR A 11 -13.52 14.53 1.18
CA THR A 11 -13.78 13.08 1.23
C THR A 11 -12.48 12.32 1.43
N THR A 12 -12.48 11.33 2.32
CA THR A 12 -11.36 10.42 2.56
C THR A 12 -11.76 9.01 2.14
N VAL A 13 -10.86 8.35 1.43
CA VAL A 13 -10.94 6.92 1.11
C VAL A 13 -9.90 6.20 1.94
N SER A 14 -10.31 5.12 2.63
CA SER A 14 -9.41 4.22 3.34
C SER A 14 -9.56 2.79 2.84
N VAL A 15 -8.44 2.15 2.57
CA VAL A 15 -8.37 0.73 2.20
C VAL A 15 -7.64 -0.03 3.30
N SER A 16 -8.18 -1.20 3.64
CA SER A 16 -7.53 -2.17 4.52
C SER A 16 -7.54 -3.49 3.77
N LEU A 17 -6.36 -4.01 3.51
CA LEU A 17 -6.12 -5.18 2.68
C LEU A 17 -5.21 -6.14 3.44
N SER A 18 -5.33 -7.43 3.15
CA SER A 18 -4.45 -8.44 3.73
C SER A 18 -3.05 -8.32 3.13
N HIS A 19 -2.07 -7.96 3.97
CA HIS A 19 -0.66 -7.92 3.58
C HIS A 19 -0.11 -9.32 3.19
N LYS A 20 -0.87 -10.41 3.44
CA LYS A 20 -0.54 -11.76 2.94
C LYS A 20 -0.68 -11.90 1.43
N ILE A 21 -1.51 -11.06 0.82
CA ILE A 21 -1.91 -11.17 -0.59
C ILE A 21 -1.35 -10.00 -1.41
N ILE A 22 -1.20 -8.83 -0.77
CA ILE A 22 -0.92 -7.57 -1.44
C ILE A 22 0.26 -6.89 -0.76
N ASP A 23 1.28 -6.55 -1.55
CA ASP A 23 2.34 -5.62 -1.17
C ASP A 23 1.98 -4.18 -1.57
N ILE A 24 2.86 -3.22 -1.24
CA ILE A 24 2.63 -1.81 -1.57
C ILE A 24 2.54 -1.59 -3.09
N ALA A 25 3.35 -2.29 -3.89
CA ALA A 25 3.33 -2.15 -5.35
C ALA A 25 1.98 -2.60 -5.94
N SER A 26 1.47 -3.75 -5.51
CA SER A 26 0.17 -4.29 -5.90
C SER A 26 -0.98 -3.40 -5.44
N LEU A 27 -0.89 -2.82 -4.23
CA LEU A 27 -1.84 -1.81 -3.77
C LEU A 27 -1.85 -0.58 -4.68
N LEU A 28 -0.69 -0.07 -5.07
CA LEU A 28 -0.60 1.09 -5.97
C LEU A 28 -1.19 0.78 -7.36
N THR A 29 -0.95 -0.43 -7.89
CA THR A 29 -1.57 -0.89 -9.16
C THR A 29 -3.10 -0.91 -9.05
N LEU A 30 -3.64 -1.46 -7.97
CA LEU A 30 -5.08 -1.47 -7.70
C LEU A 30 -5.65 -0.04 -7.63
N LEU A 31 -4.99 0.85 -6.89
CA LEU A 31 -5.45 2.24 -6.75
C LEU A 31 -5.40 3.00 -8.08
N LYS A 32 -4.36 2.79 -8.89
CA LYS A 32 -4.27 3.38 -10.24
C LYS A 32 -5.42 2.90 -11.11
N SER A 33 -5.56 1.58 -11.27
CA SER A 33 -6.63 0.94 -12.05
C SER A 33 -8.02 1.44 -11.63
N TRP A 34 -8.27 1.51 -10.32
CA TRP A 34 -9.54 2.03 -9.78
C TRP A 34 -9.76 3.50 -10.15
N THR A 35 -8.79 4.37 -9.91
CA THR A 35 -8.94 5.81 -10.22
C THR A 35 -9.04 6.10 -11.72
N GLU A 36 -8.35 5.33 -12.56
CA GLU A 36 -8.44 5.41 -14.02
C GLU A 36 -9.82 5.00 -14.51
N THR A 37 -10.36 3.89 -13.98
CA THR A 37 -11.71 3.41 -14.29
C THR A 37 -12.77 4.44 -13.87
N CYS A 38 -12.65 5.03 -12.67
CA CYS A 38 -13.58 6.08 -12.22
C CYS A 38 -13.53 7.35 -13.09
N ARG A 39 -12.40 7.63 -13.76
CA ARG A 39 -12.27 8.73 -14.72
C ARG A 39 -12.80 8.39 -16.11
N GLY A 40 -13.24 7.15 -16.35
CA GLY A 40 -13.74 6.70 -17.65
C GLY A 40 -12.64 6.50 -18.70
N LEU A 41 -11.39 6.23 -18.26
CA LEU A 41 -10.32 5.88 -19.20
C LEU A 41 -10.59 4.49 -19.82
N SER A 42 -10.30 4.36 -21.11
CA SER A 42 -10.69 3.19 -21.92
C SER A 42 -9.93 1.91 -21.55
N GLU A 43 -8.70 2.03 -21.03
CA GLU A 43 -7.82 0.90 -20.78
C GLU A 43 -7.09 1.09 -19.43
N PRO A 44 -7.74 0.77 -18.30
CA PRO A 44 -7.09 0.83 -17.01
C PRO A 44 -6.00 -0.25 -16.89
N ILE A 45 -4.98 0.01 -16.07
CA ILE A 45 -3.95 -0.99 -15.79
C ILE A 45 -4.60 -2.25 -15.19
N LEU A 46 -4.34 -3.41 -15.78
CA LEU A 46 -4.85 -4.68 -15.28
C LEU A 46 -3.84 -5.33 -14.31
N PRO A 47 -4.28 -5.73 -13.11
CA PRO A 47 -3.43 -6.48 -12.19
C PRO A 47 -3.11 -7.88 -12.74
N ASN A 48 -1.89 -8.35 -12.51
CA ASN A 48 -1.47 -9.70 -12.85
C ASN A 48 -1.55 -10.61 -11.61
N PHE A 49 -2.35 -11.68 -11.71
CA PHE A 49 -2.58 -12.65 -10.63
C PHE A 49 -1.81 -13.97 -10.80
N THR A 50 -0.75 -14.01 -11.61
CA THR A 50 0.06 -15.24 -11.83
C THR A 50 1.05 -15.56 -10.70
N GLY A 51 0.99 -14.87 -9.56
CA GLY A 51 1.92 -15.05 -8.44
C GLY A 51 2.03 -16.50 -7.95
N PHE A 52 0.91 -17.23 -7.88
CA PHE A 52 0.89 -18.65 -7.51
C PHE A 52 1.66 -19.54 -8.49
N SER A 53 1.61 -19.22 -9.79
CA SER A 53 2.33 -19.98 -10.82
C SER A 53 3.85 -19.77 -10.73
N LEU A 54 4.26 -18.56 -10.35
CA LEU A 54 5.67 -18.20 -10.16
C LEU A 54 6.24 -18.74 -8.83
N LEU A 55 5.41 -18.72 -7.79
CA LEU A 55 5.76 -19.12 -6.42
C LEU A 55 4.70 -20.09 -5.89
N PRO A 56 4.76 -21.39 -6.27
CA PRO A 56 3.79 -22.38 -5.83
C PRO A 56 3.80 -22.48 -4.31
N PRO A 57 2.62 -22.57 -3.66
CA PRO A 57 2.55 -22.69 -2.21
C PRO A 57 3.29 -23.93 -1.73
N LYS A 58 4.01 -23.74 -0.64
CA LYS A 58 4.68 -24.81 0.09
C LYS A 58 4.32 -24.70 1.55
N GLU A 59 4.03 -25.84 2.16
CA GLU A 59 3.98 -25.94 3.61
C GLU A 59 5.38 -25.67 4.16
N ILE A 60 5.51 -24.68 5.03
CA ILE A 60 6.76 -24.36 5.72
C ILE A 60 6.57 -24.73 7.19
N PRO A 61 7.18 -25.84 7.66
CA PRO A 61 7.04 -26.28 9.05
C PRO A 61 7.44 -25.18 10.02
N GLY A 62 6.58 -24.90 11.02
CA GLY A 62 6.82 -23.87 12.04
C GLY A 62 6.51 -22.43 11.61
N MET A 63 6.16 -22.18 10.34
CA MET A 63 5.74 -20.86 9.87
C MET A 63 4.25 -20.63 10.21
N SER A 64 3.97 -19.74 11.17
CA SER A 64 2.61 -19.27 11.41
C SER A 64 2.34 -18.03 10.55
N ALA A 65 1.24 -18.05 9.78
CA ALA A 65 0.77 -16.86 9.06
C ALA A 65 0.09 -15.82 9.98
N SER A 66 0.09 -16.02 11.31
CA SER A 66 -0.46 -15.07 12.26
C SER A 66 0.61 -14.04 12.65
N VAL A 67 0.30 -12.76 12.43
CA VAL A 67 1.11 -11.65 12.95
C VAL A 67 0.51 -11.27 14.29
N LYS A 68 1.16 -11.63 15.40
CA LYS A 68 0.82 -11.11 16.72
C LYS A 68 1.42 -9.71 16.84
N ILE A 69 0.62 -8.69 16.57
CA ILE A 69 1.02 -7.31 16.85
C ILE A 69 0.80 -7.11 18.35
N SER A 70 1.88 -7.06 19.12
CA SER A 70 1.82 -6.66 20.54
C SER A 70 1.19 -5.28 20.63
N GLY A 71 0.26 -5.09 21.58
CA GLY A 71 -0.55 -3.87 21.75
C GLY A 71 0.21 -2.69 22.36
N ASP A 72 1.51 -2.60 22.13
CA ASP A 72 2.33 -1.52 22.68
C ASP A 72 1.92 -0.18 22.07
N LYS A 73 1.91 0.86 22.89
CA LYS A 73 1.49 2.20 22.46
C LYS A 73 2.63 2.88 21.68
N PHE A 74 2.66 2.68 20.38
CA PHE A 74 3.58 3.40 19.49
C PHE A 74 3.07 4.83 19.22
N LYS A 75 3.98 5.80 19.29
CA LYS A 75 3.74 7.16 18.75
C LYS A 75 4.23 7.18 17.31
N ILE A 76 3.35 7.57 16.38
CA ILE A 76 3.68 7.69 14.96
C ILE A 76 3.74 9.18 14.61
N GLY A 77 4.80 9.58 13.90
CA GLY A 77 5.00 10.93 13.40
C GLY A 77 5.58 10.92 11.99
N ARG A 78 5.25 11.95 11.20
CA ARG A 78 5.79 12.11 9.85
C ARG A 78 6.98 13.07 9.88
N PHE A 79 8.18 12.53 9.65
CA PHE A 79 9.38 13.33 9.44
C PHE A 79 9.52 13.63 7.95
N VAL A 80 9.77 14.90 7.60
CA VAL A 80 9.90 15.34 6.21
C VAL A 80 11.34 15.72 5.94
N ILE A 81 11.97 15.00 5.01
CA ILE A 81 13.29 15.35 4.50
C ILE A 81 13.08 16.05 3.16
N SER A 82 13.43 17.34 3.09
CA SER A 82 13.27 18.13 1.87
C SER A 82 14.25 17.70 0.78
N ALA A 83 13.93 18.02 -0.47
CA ALA A 83 14.85 17.82 -1.59
C ALA A 83 16.21 18.52 -1.39
N SER A 84 16.21 19.75 -0.85
CA SER A 84 17.44 20.47 -0.50
C SER A 84 18.26 19.71 0.54
N LYS A 85 17.61 19.14 1.55
CA LYS A 85 18.33 18.39 2.59
C LYS A 85 18.92 17.09 2.07
N ILE A 86 18.23 16.43 1.13
CA ILE A 86 18.75 15.26 0.43
C ILE A 86 19.99 15.64 -0.40
N ALA A 87 19.96 16.77 -1.11
CA ALA A 87 21.11 17.24 -1.88
C ALA A 87 22.33 17.52 -0.98
N GLU A 88 22.13 18.28 0.12
CA GLU A 88 23.17 18.53 1.12
C GLU A 88 23.77 17.24 1.71
N LEU A 89 22.94 16.20 1.93
CA LEU A 89 23.41 14.92 2.46
C LEU A 89 24.23 14.13 1.43
N ARG A 90 23.87 14.20 0.15
CA ARG A 90 24.60 13.53 -0.94
C ARG A 90 25.99 14.11 -1.16
N GLU A 91 26.16 15.41 -0.98
CA GLU A 91 27.47 16.09 -1.10
C GLU A 91 28.43 15.76 0.05
N LYS A 92 27.94 15.19 1.16
CA LYS A 92 28.73 14.82 2.33
C LYS A 92 29.15 13.34 2.37
N LEU A 93 28.73 12.56 1.36
CA LEU A 93 29.14 11.17 1.13
C LEU A 93 30.29 11.12 0.14
#